data_AF-A0A936D6A7-F1
#
_entry.id   AF-A0A936D6A7-F1
#
_cell.length_a   1.000
_cell.length_b   1.000
_cell.length_c   1.000
_cell.angle_alpha   90.00
_cell.angle_beta   90.00
_cell.angle_gamma   90.00
#
_symmetry.space_group_name_H-M   'P 1'
#
loop_
_entity.id
_entity.type
_entity.pdbx_description
1 polymer ?
#
loop_
_entity_poly.entity_id
_entity_poly.type
_entity_poly.pdbx_seq_one_letter_code
_entity_poly.pdbx_strand_id
1 'polypeptide(L)'
;MTNLALQDPLRDFAAALRLHDVIPPAEFEAGLVHLETEVERVALDAYSAQRRGLALSEAANDFVNYPQLARLHAAVDDILTMSLPPQLVAWVQSLLSMPEPPTFDGMRTAMVAAAADSQHPHRQALARFALFEGVRLNLVVMARWFPHETLGVGLEMGDLDRIAEARVAEWLAEGPAAPADVRPFHLIVSAAVQALSAHAEELRAGLGHLQRDFLEAAQRRAAVEEVLSEMDVRDALLIRNEMAPGLDEQRLTVEHLQERHGLVLGDVSRNALDQRIKRARVKSRDALRRRRVALLDLLRESAAVGGAR
;
A
#
# COMPACT_ATOMS: atom_id res chain seq x y z
N MET A 1 18.86 -17.26 15.79
CA MET A 1 17.67 -16.55 15.28
C MET A 1 17.09 -15.79 16.46
N THR A 2 17.10 -14.46 16.40
CA THR A 2 16.52 -13.62 17.46
C THR A 2 15.02 -13.72 17.29
N ASN A 3 14.32 -14.33 18.24
CA ASN A 3 12.86 -14.40 18.23
C ASN A 3 12.33 -12.95 18.23
N LEU A 4 11.68 -12.53 17.15
CA LEU A 4 10.98 -11.26 17.10
C LEU A 4 9.74 -11.45 17.96
N ALA A 5 9.82 -11.13 19.25
CA ALA A 5 8.67 -11.24 20.16
C ALA A 5 7.57 -10.25 19.72
N LEU A 6 6.69 -10.71 18.83
CA LEU A 6 5.64 -9.92 18.20
C LEU A 6 4.24 -10.29 18.69
N GLN A 7 4.09 -11.40 19.42
CA GLN A 7 2.80 -11.86 19.96
C GLN A 7 2.05 -10.76 20.71
N ASP A 8 2.69 -10.10 21.67
CA ASP A 8 2.01 -9.09 22.49
C ASP A 8 1.61 -7.85 21.64
N PRO A 9 2.51 -7.24 20.84
CA PRO A 9 2.11 -6.17 19.91
C PRO A 9 1.00 -6.55 18.93
N LEU A 10 1.01 -7.79 18.40
CA LEU A 10 -0.01 -8.26 17.46
C LEU A 10 -1.36 -8.50 18.16
N ARG A 11 -1.35 -9.01 19.40
CA ARG A 11 -2.55 -9.14 20.24
C ARG A 11 -3.14 -7.77 20.57
N ASP A 12 -2.31 -6.80 20.94
CA ASP A 12 -2.74 -5.44 21.24
C ASP A 12 -3.33 -4.76 20.00
N PHE A 13 -2.70 -4.94 18.84
CA PHE A 13 -3.20 -4.45 17.55
C PHE A 13 -4.57 -5.05 17.21
N ALA A 14 -4.70 -6.37 17.34
CA ALA A 14 -5.94 -7.08 17.04
C ALA A 14 -7.07 -6.70 18.00
N ALA A 15 -6.76 -6.52 19.29
CA ALA A 15 -7.71 -6.04 20.28
C ALA A 15 -8.16 -4.61 19.96
N ALA A 16 -7.24 -3.73 19.59
CA ALA A 16 -7.53 -2.35 19.20
C ALA A 16 -8.38 -2.25 17.92
N LEU A 17 -8.16 -3.15 16.95
CA LEU A 17 -9.00 -3.31 15.77
C LEU A 17 -10.28 -4.12 16.00
N ARG A 18 -10.50 -4.61 17.23
CA ARG A 18 -11.63 -5.49 17.58
C ARG A 18 -11.78 -6.66 16.60
N LEU A 19 -10.67 -7.27 16.19
CA LEU A 19 -10.69 -8.37 15.22
C LEU A 19 -11.50 -9.59 15.70
N HIS A 20 -11.68 -9.74 17.02
CA HIS A 20 -12.54 -10.76 17.61
C HIS A 20 -14.03 -10.63 17.23
N ASP A 21 -14.47 -9.45 16.76
CA ASP A 21 -15.84 -9.25 16.28
C ASP A 21 -16.09 -9.92 14.93
N VAL A 22 -15.02 -10.23 14.17
CA VAL A 22 -15.10 -10.75 12.80
C VAL A 22 -14.32 -12.05 12.59
N ILE A 23 -13.40 -12.39 13.49
CA ILE A 23 -12.59 -13.62 13.45
C ILE A 23 -12.80 -14.39 14.75
N PRO A 24 -13.20 -15.67 14.69
CA PRO A 24 -13.30 -16.52 15.88
C PRO A 24 -11.98 -16.58 16.68
N PRO A 25 -12.00 -16.55 18.03
CA PRO A 25 -10.77 -16.52 18.83
C PRO A 25 -9.78 -17.65 18.52
N ALA A 26 -10.27 -18.87 18.25
CA ALA A 26 -9.42 -20.00 17.90
C ALA A 26 -8.72 -19.83 16.55
N GLU A 27 -9.43 -19.28 15.55
CA GLU A 27 -8.87 -18.97 14.24
C GLU A 27 -7.87 -17.82 14.33
N PHE A 28 -8.14 -16.83 15.19
CA PHE A 28 -7.24 -15.73 15.46
C PHE A 28 -5.91 -16.19 16.07
N GLU A 29 -5.96 -17.02 17.13
CA GLU A 29 -4.75 -17.55 17.77
C GLU A 29 -3.92 -18.43 16.81
N ALA A 30 -4.57 -19.26 16.00
CA ALA A 30 -3.88 -20.03 14.97
C ALA A 30 -3.27 -19.12 13.88
N GLY A 31 -4.00 -18.07 13.51
CA GLY A 31 -3.55 -17.05 12.55
C GLY A 31 -2.36 -16.23 13.05
N LEU A 32 -2.29 -15.93 14.35
CA LEU A 32 -1.15 -15.21 14.94
C LEU A 32 0.17 -15.95 14.73
N VAL A 33 0.20 -17.26 14.98
CA VAL A 33 1.42 -18.07 14.77
C VAL A 33 1.88 -18.03 13.31
N HIS A 34 0.92 -18.07 12.37
CA HIS A 34 1.23 -17.94 10.95
C HIS A 34 1.75 -16.54 10.61
N LEU A 35 1.10 -15.50 11.13
CA LEU A 35 1.48 -14.10 10.92
C LEU A 35 2.89 -13.82 11.44
N GLU A 36 3.28 -14.34 12.61
CA GLU A 36 4.64 -14.21 13.11
C GLU A 36 5.66 -14.80 12.15
N THR A 37 5.39 -16.01 11.65
CA THR A 37 6.28 -16.68 10.68
C THR A 37 6.43 -15.87 9.39
N GLU A 38 5.34 -15.30 8.88
CA GLU A 38 5.38 -14.48 7.66
C GLU A 38 6.12 -13.15 7.91
N VAL A 39 5.89 -12.51 9.06
CA VAL A 39 6.58 -11.27 9.44
C VAL A 39 8.08 -11.51 9.63
N GLU A 40 8.48 -12.63 10.21
CA GLU A 40 9.90 -13.02 10.31
C GLU A 40 10.55 -13.16 8.92
N ARG A 41 9.83 -13.75 7.96
CA ARG A 41 10.36 -13.88 6.59
C ARG A 41 10.49 -12.53 5.89
N VAL A 42 9.51 -11.64 6.06
CA VAL A 42 9.61 -10.25 5.57
C VAL A 42 10.81 -9.55 6.21
N ALA A 43 11.03 -9.74 7.52
CA ALA A 43 12.18 -9.16 8.21
C ALA A 43 13.52 -9.67 7.67
N LEU A 44 13.59 -10.96 7.26
CA LEU A 44 14.77 -11.54 6.63
C LEU A 44 15.03 -10.94 5.24
N ASP A 45 14.00 -10.80 4.41
CA ASP A 45 14.11 -10.17 3.09
C ASP A 45 14.55 -8.71 3.21
N ALA A 46 13.89 -7.93 4.08
CA ALA A 46 14.23 -6.53 4.34
C ALA A 46 15.67 -6.37 4.84
N TYR A 47 16.09 -7.23 5.78
CA TYR A 47 17.45 -7.22 6.28
C TYR A 47 18.47 -7.57 5.19
N SER A 48 18.17 -8.56 4.35
CA SER A 48 19.02 -8.97 3.23
C SER A 48 19.19 -7.85 2.21
N ALA A 49 18.12 -7.12 1.87
CA ALA A 49 18.16 -5.95 1.00
C ALA A 49 19.05 -4.84 1.58
N GLN A 50 18.82 -4.47 2.84
CA GLN A 50 19.61 -3.45 3.53
C GLN A 50 21.10 -3.81 3.61
N ARG A 51 21.42 -5.08 3.88
CA ARG A 51 22.79 -5.60 3.91
C ARG A 51 23.52 -5.47 2.57
N ARG A 52 22.77 -5.44 1.45
CA ARG A 52 23.31 -5.24 0.11
C ARG A 52 23.31 -3.77 -0.32
N GLY A 53 22.84 -2.87 0.53
CA GLY A 53 22.70 -1.44 0.21
C GLY A 53 21.59 -1.17 -0.80
N LEU A 54 20.62 -2.08 -0.94
CA LEU A 54 19.49 -1.92 -1.83
C LEU A 54 18.39 -1.09 -1.15
N ALA A 55 17.77 -0.19 -1.90
CA ALA A 55 16.58 0.53 -1.46
C ALA A 55 15.43 -0.47 -1.18
N LEU A 56 14.64 -0.22 -0.13
CA LEU A 56 13.48 -1.03 0.21
C LEU A 56 12.40 -0.95 -0.88
N SER A 57 12.22 0.21 -1.51
CA SER A 57 11.34 0.39 -2.67
C SER A 57 11.74 -0.50 -3.85
N GLU A 58 13.04 -0.64 -4.12
CA GLU A 58 13.56 -1.54 -5.15
C GLU A 58 13.37 -3.01 -4.76
N ALA A 59 13.73 -3.37 -3.52
CA ALA A 59 13.54 -4.72 -2.99
C ALA A 59 12.07 -5.16 -3.03
N ALA A 60 11.14 -4.24 -2.77
CA ALA A 60 9.69 -4.47 -2.77
C ALA A 60 9.10 -4.79 -4.16
N ASN A 61 9.85 -4.53 -5.22
CA ASN A 61 9.46 -4.86 -6.58
C ASN A 61 10.22 -6.09 -7.12
N ASP A 62 11.17 -6.66 -6.36
CA ASP A 62 11.97 -7.82 -6.75
C ASP A 62 11.45 -9.12 -6.13
N PHE A 63 10.46 -9.70 -6.82
CA PHE A 63 9.83 -10.97 -6.46
C PHE A 63 10.76 -12.19 -6.53
N VAL A 64 11.93 -12.06 -7.16
CA VAL A 64 12.89 -13.17 -7.30
C VAL A 64 13.78 -13.23 -6.07
N ASN A 65 14.33 -12.10 -5.64
CA ASN A 65 15.32 -12.06 -4.57
C ASN A 65 14.70 -11.75 -3.19
N TYR A 66 13.55 -11.08 -3.13
CA TYR A 66 12.88 -10.66 -1.89
C TYR A 66 11.36 -10.97 -1.94
N PRO A 67 10.98 -12.24 -2.18
CA PRO A 67 9.61 -12.62 -2.51
C PRO A 67 8.59 -12.28 -1.41
N GLN A 68 8.95 -12.36 -0.13
CA GLN A 68 7.97 -12.11 0.94
C GLN A 68 7.75 -10.62 1.14
N LEU A 69 8.82 -9.83 1.04
CA LEU A 69 8.73 -8.38 1.07
C LEU A 69 7.91 -7.86 -0.12
N ALA A 70 8.18 -8.35 -1.33
CA ALA A 70 7.46 -7.96 -2.54
C ALA A 70 5.97 -8.37 -2.52
N ARG A 71 5.66 -9.57 -1.99
CA ARG A 71 4.27 -10.00 -1.80
C ARG A 71 3.52 -9.13 -0.82
N LEU A 72 4.13 -8.77 0.31
CA LEU A 72 3.48 -7.89 1.29
C LEU A 72 3.24 -6.50 0.70
N HIS A 73 4.21 -5.94 -0.01
CA HIS A 73 4.08 -4.66 -0.71
C HIS A 73 2.90 -4.66 -1.70
N ALA A 74 2.81 -5.68 -2.55
CA ALA A 74 1.69 -5.80 -3.50
C ALA A 74 0.35 -6.06 -2.80
N ALA A 75 0.34 -6.85 -1.72
CA ALA A 75 -0.88 -7.13 -0.95
C ALA A 75 -1.47 -5.86 -0.30
N VAL A 76 -0.63 -4.91 0.13
CA VAL A 76 -1.08 -3.61 0.67
C VAL A 76 -1.90 -2.86 -0.38
N ASP A 77 -1.46 -2.83 -1.64
CA ASP A 77 -2.19 -2.17 -2.74
C ASP A 77 -3.49 -2.89 -3.10
N ASP A 78 -3.46 -4.23 -3.09
CA ASP A 78 -4.61 -5.09 -3.37
C ASP A 78 -5.72 -4.88 -2.33
N ILE A 79 -5.37 -4.81 -1.03
CA ILE A 79 -6.33 -4.62 0.07
C ILE A 79 -7.13 -3.32 -0.07
N LEU A 80 -6.51 -2.26 -0.57
CA LEU A 80 -7.20 -0.98 -0.77
C LEU A 80 -8.32 -1.06 -1.81
N THR A 81 -8.16 -1.90 -2.83
CA THR A 81 -9.03 -1.92 -4.02
C THR A 81 -9.96 -3.11 -4.09
N MET A 82 -9.68 -4.17 -3.34
CA MET A 82 -10.56 -5.33 -3.32
C MET A 82 -11.92 -5.01 -2.75
N SER A 83 -12.94 -5.67 -3.30
CA SER A 83 -14.27 -5.67 -2.70
C SER A 83 -14.26 -6.30 -1.32
N LEU A 84 -14.73 -5.57 -0.32
CA LEU A 84 -14.90 -6.10 1.02
C LEU A 84 -16.12 -7.04 1.08
N PRO A 85 -16.03 -8.20 1.77
CA PRO A 85 -17.18 -8.97 2.19
C PRO A 85 -18.16 -8.11 3.02
N PRO A 86 -19.48 -8.31 2.92
CA PRO A 86 -20.45 -7.49 3.64
C PRO A 86 -20.22 -7.42 5.16
N GLN A 87 -19.73 -8.51 5.76
CA GLN A 87 -19.40 -8.53 7.20
C GLN A 87 -18.25 -7.58 7.53
N LEU A 88 -17.24 -7.51 6.66
CA LEU A 88 -16.09 -6.62 6.85
C LEU A 88 -16.45 -5.16 6.58
N VAL A 89 -17.39 -4.86 5.68
CA VAL A 89 -17.85 -3.48 5.45
C VAL A 89 -18.40 -2.86 6.74
N ALA A 90 -19.32 -3.55 7.41
CA ALA A 90 -19.93 -3.06 8.65
C ALA A 90 -18.89 -2.89 9.76
N TRP A 91 -17.95 -3.84 9.86
CA TRP A 91 -16.85 -3.77 10.82
C TRP A 91 -15.91 -2.58 10.56
N VAL A 92 -15.45 -2.37 9.32
CA VAL A 92 -14.59 -1.23 8.96
C VAL A 92 -15.30 0.09 9.22
N GLN A 93 -16.57 0.23 8.82
CA GLN A 93 -17.34 1.46 9.08
C GLN A 93 -17.46 1.77 10.57
N SER A 94 -17.65 0.73 11.40
CA SER A 94 -17.65 0.88 12.86
C SER A 94 -16.30 1.39 13.37
N LEU A 95 -15.19 0.80 12.91
CA LEU A 95 -13.84 1.25 13.26
C LEU A 95 -13.58 2.71 12.87
N LEU A 96 -13.92 3.09 11.65
CA LEU A 96 -13.72 4.45 11.13
C LEU A 96 -14.61 5.51 11.82
N SER A 97 -15.68 5.09 12.50
CA SER A 97 -16.58 5.99 13.24
C SER A 97 -16.16 6.21 14.68
N MET A 98 -15.23 5.39 15.20
CA MET A 98 -14.72 5.50 16.56
C MET A 98 -13.47 6.38 16.60
N PRO A 99 -13.19 7.05 17.73
CA PRO A 99 -11.89 7.68 17.92
C PRO A 99 -10.78 6.63 17.84
N GLU A 100 -9.63 7.04 17.32
CA GLU A 100 -8.49 6.15 17.19
C GLU A 100 -8.06 5.59 18.56
N PRO A 101 -7.84 4.26 18.68
CA PRO A 101 -7.35 3.67 19.92
C PRO A 101 -6.00 4.27 20.35
N PRO A 102 -5.82 4.66 21.63
CA PRO A 102 -4.55 5.21 22.12
C PRO A 102 -3.35 4.29 21.92
N THR A 103 -3.59 2.97 21.86
CA THR A 103 -2.57 1.95 21.61
C THR A 103 -1.88 2.13 20.26
N PHE A 104 -2.57 2.65 19.24
CA PHE A 104 -1.97 2.87 17.92
C PHE A 104 -0.86 3.93 17.95
N ASP A 105 -1.02 4.95 18.78
CA ASP A 105 0.03 5.98 18.90
C ASP A 105 1.28 5.44 19.59
N GLY A 106 1.08 4.64 20.64
CA GLY A 106 2.17 3.90 21.30
C GLY A 106 2.87 2.93 20.34
N MET A 107 2.11 2.18 19.54
CA MET A 107 2.65 1.26 18.53
C MET A 107 3.48 1.98 17.46
N ARG A 108 2.96 3.08 16.90
CA ARG A 108 3.70 3.89 15.91
C ARG A 108 4.99 4.45 16.49
N THR A 109 4.95 4.95 17.72
CA THR A 109 6.13 5.48 18.39
C THR A 109 7.17 4.38 18.64
N ALA A 110 6.73 3.21 19.10
CA ALA A 110 7.60 2.05 19.28
C ALA A 110 8.21 1.56 17.96
N MET A 111 7.46 1.63 16.86
CA MET A 111 7.94 1.27 15.52
C MET A 111 9.02 2.24 15.01
N VAL A 112 8.84 3.55 15.22
CA VAL A 112 9.88 4.56 14.92
C VAL A 112 11.15 4.29 15.75
N ALA A 113 11.00 4.03 17.05
CA ALA A 113 12.13 3.69 17.90
C ALA A 113 12.85 2.41 17.44
N ALA A 114 12.10 1.36 17.08
CA ALA A 114 12.67 0.11 16.58
C ALA A 114 13.41 0.28 15.23
N ALA A 115 12.95 1.17 14.36
CA ALA A 115 13.63 1.47 13.09
C ALA A 115 14.97 2.22 13.27
N ALA A 116 15.12 2.94 14.37
CA ALA A 116 16.37 3.59 14.78
C ALA A 116 17.30 2.64 15.56
N ASP A 117 16.76 1.60 16.19
CA ASP A 117 17.52 0.68 17.04
C ASP A 117 18.39 -0.30 16.26
N SER A 118 19.71 -0.06 16.26
CA SER A 118 20.70 -0.92 15.60
C SER A 118 21.05 -2.21 16.38
N GLN A 119 20.63 -2.35 17.64
CA GLN A 119 20.96 -3.52 18.47
C GLN A 119 20.25 -4.79 17.99
N HIS A 120 19.13 -4.63 17.29
CA HIS A 120 18.29 -5.73 16.79
C HIS A 120 18.08 -5.59 15.27
N PRO A 121 19.05 -5.98 14.43
CA PRO A 121 19.06 -5.64 13.01
C PRO A 121 17.85 -6.17 12.20
N HIS A 122 17.35 -7.37 12.50
CA HIS A 122 16.15 -7.90 11.84
C HIS A 122 14.89 -7.10 12.23
N ARG A 123 14.77 -6.73 13.51
CA ARG A 123 13.67 -5.90 14.02
C ARG A 123 13.73 -4.51 13.41
N GLN A 124 14.94 -3.95 13.30
CA GLN A 124 15.19 -2.67 12.67
C GLN A 124 14.78 -2.69 11.20
N ALA A 125 15.18 -3.72 10.45
CA ALA A 125 14.85 -3.85 9.04
C ALA A 125 13.34 -3.94 8.81
N LEU A 126 12.65 -4.78 9.61
CA LEU A 126 11.20 -4.89 9.60
C LEU A 126 10.52 -3.57 9.93
N ALA A 127 10.96 -2.88 10.99
CA ALA A 127 10.37 -1.61 11.40
C ALA A 127 10.57 -0.52 10.34
N ARG A 128 11.74 -0.46 9.69
CA ARG A 128 12.00 0.44 8.56
C ARG A 128 11.08 0.15 7.38
N PHE A 129 10.89 -1.12 7.04
CA PHE A 129 9.95 -1.52 5.98
C PHE A 129 8.50 -1.16 6.34
N ALA A 130 8.07 -1.43 7.57
CA ALA A 130 6.72 -1.08 8.03
C ALA A 130 6.47 0.44 8.05
N LEU A 131 7.48 1.25 8.40
CA LEU A 131 7.39 2.71 8.29
C LEU A 131 7.30 3.16 6.83
N PHE A 132 8.13 2.59 5.96
CA PHE A 132 8.07 2.83 4.52
C PHE A 132 6.66 2.54 3.96
N GLU A 133 6.12 1.36 4.22
CA GLU A 133 4.76 0.98 3.78
C GLU A 133 3.69 1.87 4.38
N GLY A 134 3.80 2.21 5.68
CA GLY A 134 2.85 3.09 6.35
C GLY A 134 2.81 4.49 5.75
N VAL A 135 3.98 5.07 5.44
CA VAL A 135 4.07 6.38 4.77
C VAL A 135 3.57 6.28 3.33
N ARG A 136 4.04 5.27 2.58
CA ARG A 136 3.62 5.00 1.21
C ARG A 136 2.11 4.86 1.09
N LEU A 137 1.47 4.10 1.97
CA LEU A 137 0.02 3.89 2.00
C LEU A 137 -0.75 5.22 2.05
N ASN A 138 -0.30 6.17 2.87
CA ASN A 138 -0.91 7.50 2.93
C ASN A 138 -0.77 8.23 1.58
N LEU A 139 0.40 8.16 0.93
CA LEU A 139 0.63 8.76 -0.38
C LEU A 139 -0.21 8.10 -1.49
N VAL A 140 -0.33 6.76 -1.48
CA VAL A 140 -1.16 6.00 -2.43
C VAL A 140 -2.63 6.40 -2.30
N VAL A 141 -3.13 6.52 -1.07
CA VAL A 141 -4.50 6.98 -0.81
C VAL A 141 -4.71 8.39 -1.38
N MET A 142 -3.77 9.32 -1.12
CA MET A 142 -3.83 10.68 -1.69
C MET A 142 -3.82 10.67 -3.21
N ALA A 143 -2.89 9.95 -3.84
CA ALA A 143 -2.79 9.87 -5.29
C ALA A 143 -4.07 9.31 -5.94
N ARG A 144 -4.72 8.33 -5.31
CA ARG A 144 -5.96 7.75 -5.81
C ARG A 144 -7.20 8.62 -5.57
N TRP A 145 -7.21 9.45 -4.55
CA TRP A 145 -8.32 10.40 -4.32
C TRP A 145 -8.24 11.62 -5.23
N PHE A 146 -7.02 12.01 -5.62
CA PHE A 146 -6.75 13.18 -6.47
C PHE A 146 -5.92 12.78 -7.71
N PRO A 147 -6.43 11.88 -8.58
CA PRO A 147 -5.65 11.31 -9.68
C PRO A 147 -5.24 12.35 -10.72
N HIS A 148 -6.04 13.40 -10.95
CA HIS A 148 -5.67 14.47 -11.89
C HIS A 148 -4.57 15.40 -11.37
N GLU A 149 -4.49 15.59 -10.05
CA GLU A 149 -3.48 16.43 -9.41
C GLU A 149 -2.14 15.71 -9.23
N THR A 150 -2.17 14.37 -9.29
CA THR A 150 -1.01 13.49 -9.10
C THR A 150 -0.67 12.74 -10.39
N LEU A 151 -1.34 11.62 -10.68
CA LEU A 151 -1.07 10.80 -11.88
C LEU A 151 -1.25 11.60 -13.19
N GLY A 152 -2.17 12.56 -13.19
CA GLY A 152 -2.49 13.42 -14.33
C GLY A 152 -1.41 14.43 -14.67
N VAL A 153 -0.44 14.64 -13.75
CA VAL A 153 0.76 15.43 -14.01
C VAL A 153 2.00 14.57 -14.28
N GLY A 154 1.82 13.26 -14.51
CA GLY A 154 2.91 12.35 -14.87
C GLY A 154 3.54 11.64 -13.68
N LEU A 155 2.98 11.79 -12.48
CA LEU A 155 3.44 11.06 -11.30
C LEU A 155 3.20 9.55 -11.47
N GLU A 156 4.18 8.75 -11.07
CA GLU A 156 4.16 7.30 -11.12
C GLU A 156 4.10 6.69 -9.73
N MET A 157 3.64 5.44 -9.62
CA MET A 157 3.62 4.73 -8.33
C MET A 157 5.03 4.59 -7.74
N GLY A 158 6.04 4.41 -8.59
CA GLY A 158 7.44 4.40 -8.15
C GLY A 158 7.93 5.73 -7.56
N ASP A 159 7.30 6.86 -7.90
CA ASP A 159 7.60 8.15 -7.27
C ASP A 159 7.12 8.17 -5.82
N LEU A 160 5.94 7.59 -5.56
CA LEU A 160 5.40 7.47 -4.20
C LEU A 160 6.32 6.61 -3.33
N ASP A 161 6.83 5.52 -3.89
CA ASP A 161 7.77 4.62 -3.20
C ASP A 161 9.05 5.38 -2.82
N ARG A 162 9.65 6.09 -3.79
CA ARG A 162 10.87 6.87 -3.58
C ARG A 162 10.67 8.00 -2.57
N ILE A 163 9.56 8.72 -2.63
CA ILE A 163 9.24 9.80 -1.68
C ILE A 163 9.08 9.22 -0.26
N ALA A 164 8.31 8.14 -0.12
CA ALA A 164 8.10 7.49 1.17
C ALA A 164 9.41 7.01 1.79
N GLU A 165 10.23 6.30 1.02
CA GLU A 165 11.53 5.80 1.49
C GLU A 165 12.48 6.94 1.84
N ALA A 166 12.58 7.98 1.00
CA ALA A 166 13.44 9.13 1.25
C ALA A 166 13.07 9.85 2.56
N ARG A 167 11.78 10.06 2.84
CA ARG A 167 11.34 10.70 4.10
C ARG A 167 11.65 9.86 5.33
N VAL A 168 11.46 8.55 5.24
CA VAL A 168 11.82 7.64 6.34
C VAL A 168 13.34 7.65 6.56
N ALA A 169 14.13 7.61 5.49
CA ALA A 169 15.59 7.64 5.57
C ALA A 169 16.12 8.95 6.18
N GLU A 170 15.61 10.10 5.73
CA GLU A 170 15.97 11.41 6.28
C GLU A 170 15.63 11.51 7.78
N TRP A 171 14.42 11.10 8.16
CA TRP A 171 14.02 11.06 9.56
C TRP A 171 14.96 10.21 10.42
N LEU A 172 15.34 9.03 9.94
CA LEU A 172 16.24 8.14 10.68
C LEU A 172 17.69 8.63 10.71
N ALA A 173 18.12 9.43 9.73
CA ALA A 173 19.46 9.99 9.65
C ALA A 173 19.64 11.23 10.54
N GLU A 174 18.64 12.12 10.58
CA GLU A 174 18.67 13.36 11.34
C GLU A 174 18.52 13.14 12.86
N GLY A 175 18.12 11.93 13.27
CA GLY A 175 17.98 11.53 14.67
C GLY A 175 17.09 12.49 15.47
N PRO A 176 15.86 12.79 15.02
CA PRO A 176 15.08 13.83 15.64
C PRO A 176 14.73 13.40 17.06
N ALA A 177 15.19 14.19 18.01
CA ALA A 177 14.51 14.34 19.28
C ALA A 177 13.13 14.96 18.96
N ALA A 178 12.17 14.13 18.53
CA ALA A 178 10.79 14.54 18.53
C ALA A 178 10.46 14.97 19.96
N PRO A 179 9.97 16.20 20.19
CA PRO A 179 9.50 16.60 21.51
C PRO A 179 8.53 15.56 22.07
N ALA A 180 8.49 15.39 23.39
CA ALA A 180 7.77 14.29 24.04
C ALA A 180 6.25 14.26 23.75
N ASP A 181 5.69 15.36 23.25
CA ASP A 181 4.30 15.56 22.87
C ASP A 181 4.02 15.43 21.35
N VAL A 182 5.05 15.14 20.55
CA VAL A 182 4.93 15.10 19.09
C VAL A 182 4.92 13.65 18.58
N ARG A 183 3.89 13.33 17.79
CA ARG A 183 3.70 12.01 17.20
C ARG A 183 4.64 11.81 15.99
N PRO A 184 5.73 11.02 16.11
CA PRO A 184 6.81 11.02 15.12
C PRO A 184 6.35 10.50 13.74
N PHE A 185 5.54 9.45 13.70
CA PHE A 185 5.01 8.92 12.45
C PHE A 185 4.18 9.96 11.67
N HIS A 186 3.38 10.77 12.37
CA HIS A 186 2.57 11.82 11.73
C HIS A 186 3.43 12.92 11.12
N LEU A 187 4.59 13.23 11.73
CA LEU A 187 5.54 14.17 11.14
C LEU A 187 6.14 13.61 9.84
N ILE A 188 6.53 12.32 9.83
CA ILE A 188 7.08 11.68 8.63
C ILE A 188 6.02 11.70 7.50
N VAL A 189 4.77 11.35 7.81
CA VAL A 189 3.66 11.39 6.83
C VAL A 189 3.42 12.82 6.34
N SER A 190 3.39 13.82 7.23
CA SER A 190 3.21 15.22 6.84
C SER A 190 4.33 15.70 5.92
N ALA A 191 5.59 15.37 6.24
CA ALA A 191 6.74 15.68 5.39
C ALA A 191 6.65 14.97 4.03
N ALA A 192 6.15 13.73 3.99
CA ALA A 192 5.97 12.97 2.75
C ALA A 192 4.86 13.57 1.87
N VAL A 193 3.74 13.98 2.46
CA VAL A 193 2.65 14.67 1.74
C VAL A 193 3.13 16.01 1.18
N GLN A 194 3.93 16.77 1.94
CA GLN A 194 4.53 18.02 1.44
C GLN A 194 5.48 17.75 0.26
N ALA A 195 6.33 16.73 0.37
CA ALA A 195 7.24 16.32 -0.70
C ALA A 195 6.49 15.85 -1.95
N LEU A 196 5.39 15.11 -1.78
CA LEU A 196 4.48 14.71 -2.87
C LEU A 196 3.92 15.93 -3.60
N SER A 197 3.37 16.90 -2.86
CA SER A 197 2.83 18.12 -3.47
C SER A 197 3.91 18.91 -4.21
N ALA A 198 5.09 19.07 -3.61
CA ALA A 198 6.21 19.75 -4.27
C ALA A 198 6.63 19.04 -5.56
N HIS A 199 6.74 17.71 -5.53
CA HIS A 199 7.08 16.92 -6.71
C HIS A 199 6.02 17.02 -7.81
N ALA A 200 4.73 16.98 -7.46
CA ALA A 200 3.64 17.16 -8.41
C ALA A 200 3.66 18.57 -9.05
N GLU A 201 3.99 19.62 -8.30
CA GLU A 201 4.17 20.97 -8.86
C GLU A 201 5.36 21.04 -9.81
N GLU A 202 6.49 20.42 -9.47
CA GLU A 202 7.66 20.33 -10.35
C GLU A 202 7.33 19.64 -11.68
N LEU A 203 6.63 18.50 -11.62
CA LEU A 203 6.17 17.78 -12.80
C LEU A 203 5.19 18.62 -13.63
N ARG A 204 4.25 19.32 -12.98
CA ARG A 204 3.28 20.21 -13.66
C ARG A 204 3.98 21.37 -14.35
N ALA A 205 4.95 22.01 -13.68
CA ALA A 205 5.76 23.06 -14.27
C ALA A 205 6.58 22.53 -15.47
N GLY A 206 7.13 21.32 -15.35
CA GLY A 206 7.81 20.62 -16.43
C GLY A 206 6.89 20.35 -17.63
N LEU A 207 5.67 19.87 -17.40
CA LEU A 207 4.66 19.61 -18.44
C LEU A 207 4.30 20.85 -19.26
N GLY A 208 4.31 22.04 -18.66
CA GLY A 208 4.10 23.30 -19.38
C GLY A 208 5.14 23.57 -20.48
N HIS A 209 6.30 22.92 -20.42
CA HIS A 209 7.41 23.04 -21.36
C HIS A 209 7.57 21.82 -22.28
N LEU A 210 6.81 20.75 -22.04
CA LEU A 210 6.87 19.50 -22.81
C LEU A 210 5.95 19.54 -24.04
N GLN A 211 6.23 18.66 -25.01
CA GLN A 211 5.38 18.49 -26.18
C GLN A 211 3.98 18.02 -25.77
N ARG A 212 2.95 18.44 -26.52
CA ARG A 212 1.53 18.11 -26.28
C ARG A 212 1.31 16.62 -26.01
N ASP A 213 2.07 15.76 -26.68
CA ASP A 213 1.97 14.30 -26.58
C ASP A 213 2.23 13.78 -25.14
N PHE A 214 3.13 14.40 -24.38
CA PHE A 214 3.40 14.02 -22.98
C PHE A 214 2.25 14.37 -22.05
N LEU A 215 1.66 15.56 -22.23
CA LEU A 215 0.50 15.98 -21.46
C LEU A 215 -0.70 15.07 -21.73
N GLU A 216 -0.94 14.72 -23.00
CA GLU A 216 -1.99 13.79 -23.38
C GLU A 216 -1.77 12.39 -22.80
N ALA A 217 -0.51 11.91 -22.73
CA ALA A 217 -0.18 10.64 -22.12
C ALA A 217 -0.47 10.62 -20.61
N ALA A 218 -0.04 11.67 -19.87
CA ALA A 218 -0.29 11.80 -18.44
C ALA A 218 -1.80 11.89 -18.12
N GLN A 219 -2.54 12.71 -18.86
CA GLN A 219 -3.99 12.82 -18.72
C GLN A 219 -4.70 11.50 -19.04
N ARG A 220 -4.24 10.79 -20.08
CA ARG A 220 -4.76 9.45 -20.42
C ARG A 220 -4.50 8.46 -19.29
N ARG A 221 -3.30 8.46 -18.70
CA ARG A 221 -2.97 7.60 -17.55
C ARG A 221 -3.93 7.88 -16.38
N ALA A 222 -4.11 9.13 -15.99
CA ALA A 222 -5.05 9.49 -14.92
C ALA A 222 -6.50 9.03 -15.20
N ALA A 223 -6.99 9.23 -16.43
CA ALA A 223 -8.32 8.79 -16.82
C ALA A 223 -8.47 7.26 -16.83
N VAL A 224 -7.40 6.52 -17.13
CA VAL A 224 -7.38 5.06 -17.03
C VAL A 224 -7.43 4.62 -15.57
N GLU A 225 -6.59 5.20 -14.71
CA GLU A 225 -6.51 4.86 -13.29
C GLU A 225 -7.79 5.16 -12.53
N GLU A 226 -8.43 6.29 -12.83
CA GLU A 226 -9.75 6.64 -12.31
C GLU A 226 -10.78 5.55 -12.63
N VAL A 227 -10.81 5.08 -13.88
CA VAL A 227 -11.75 4.04 -14.30
C VAL A 227 -11.42 2.69 -13.68
N LEU A 228 -10.14 2.32 -13.62
CA LEU A 228 -9.70 1.08 -12.98
C LEU A 228 -10.04 1.06 -11.49
N SER A 229 -10.00 2.22 -10.81
CA SER A 229 -10.31 2.33 -9.39
C SER A 229 -11.77 1.98 -9.06
N GLU A 230 -12.68 2.12 -10.02
CA GLU A 230 -14.10 1.76 -9.86
C GLU A 230 -14.42 0.31 -10.25
N MET A 231 -13.47 -0.41 -10.85
CA MET A 231 -13.68 -1.76 -11.36
C MET A 231 -13.50 -2.84 -10.28
N ASP A 232 -14.01 -4.03 -10.56
CA ASP A 232 -13.63 -5.22 -9.80
C ASP A 232 -12.11 -5.44 -9.91
N VAL A 233 -11.42 -5.58 -8.78
CA VAL A 233 -9.95 -5.61 -8.71
C VAL A 233 -9.34 -6.66 -9.66
N ARG A 234 -9.98 -7.81 -9.83
CA ARG A 234 -9.53 -8.85 -10.76
C ARG A 234 -9.58 -8.38 -12.21
N ASP A 235 -10.66 -7.70 -12.60
CA ASP A 235 -10.78 -7.13 -13.94
C ASP A 235 -9.84 -5.93 -14.14
N ALA A 236 -9.68 -5.09 -13.11
CA ALA A 236 -8.80 -3.93 -13.14
C ALA A 236 -7.34 -4.33 -13.37
N LEU A 237 -6.82 -5.31 -12.61
CA LEU A 237 -5.45 -5.82 -12.76
C LEU A 237 -5.21 -6.41 -14.15
N LEU A 238 -6.16 -7.21 -14.65
CA LEU A 238 -6.06 -7.82 -15.97
C LEU A 238 -6.05 -6.77 -17.08
N ILE A 239 -6.94 -5.78 -17.02
CA ILE A 239 -7.01 -4.71 -18.02
C ILE A 239 -5.80 -3.80 -17.94
N ARG A 240 -5.35 -3.41 -16.73
CA ARG A 240 -4.11 -2.64 -16.56
C ARG A 240 -2.93 -3.35 -17.21
N ASN A 241 -2.78 -4.65 -16.97
CA ASN A 241 -1.71 -5.44 -17.57
C ASN A 241 -1.80 -5.52 -19.11
N GLU A 242 -3.01 -5.59 -19.68
CA GLU A 242 -3.18 -5.49 -21.15
C GLU A 242 -2.76 -4.12 -21.69
N MET A 243 -2.99 -3.06 -20.91
CA MET A 243 -2.70 -1.67 -21.28
C MET A 243 -1.24 -1.25 -21.02
N ALA A 244 -0.49 -2.03 -20.24
CA ALA A 244 0.88 -1.72 -19.82
C ALA A 244 1.78 -1.21 -20.96
N PRO A 245 1.84 -1.83 -22.16
CA PRO A 245 2.71 -1.33 -23.25
C PRO A 245 2.31 0.07 -23.75
N GLY A 246 1.02 0.44 -23.65
CA GLY A 246 0.54 1.78 -23.99
C GLY A 246 0.77 2.81 -22.90
N LEU A 247 1.24 2.38 -21.72
CA LEU A 247 1.62 3.21 -20.57
C LEU A 247 3.14 3.24 -20.35
N ASP A 248 3.92 2.74 -21.32
CA ASP A 248 5.38 2.53 -21.24
C ASP A 248 5.80 1.55 -20.14
N GLU A 249 4.92 0.61 -19.78
CA GLU A 249 5.15 -0.44 -18.80
C GLU A 249 5.28 -1.82 -19.49
N GLN A 250 6.02 -2.73 -18.86
CA GLN A 250 6.12 -4.10 -19.34
C GLN A 250 4.86 -4.90 -18.98
N ARG A 251 4.21 -5.49 -20.00
CA ARG A 251 3.15 -6.47 -19.78
C ARG A 251 3.70 -7.75 -19.14
N LEU A 252 3.13 -8.14 -18.01
CA LEU A 252 3.44 -9.37 -17.30
C LEU A 252 2.72 -10.57 -17.91
N THR A 253 3.31 -11.74 -17.74
CA THR A 253 2.62 -13.02 -18.00
C THR A 253 1.54 -13.24 -16.93
N VAL A 254 0.59 -14.14 -17.19
CA VAL A 254 -0.45 -14.47 -16.21
C VAL A 254 0.17 -15.05 -14.94
N GLU A 255 1.20 -15.88 -15.07
CA GLU A 255 1.92 -16.47 -13.95
C GLU A 255 2.55 -15.40 -13.05
N HIS A 256 3.31 -14.46 -13.63
CA HIS A 256 3.91 -13.37 -12.87
C HIS A 256 2.85 -12.44 -12.25
N LEU A 257 1.72 -12.23 -12.94
CA LEU A 257 0.62 -11.43 -12.39
C LEU A 257 -0.04 -12.13 -11.19
N GLN A 258 -0.19 -13.45 -11.23
CA GLN A 258 -0.69 -14.24 -10.10
C GLN A 258 0.29 -14.28 -8.93
N GLU A 259 1.59 -14.35 -9.20
CA GLU A 259 2.63 -14.27 -8.17
C GLU A 259 2.63 -12.89 -7.48
N ARG A 260 2.50 -11.82 -8.27
CA ARG A 260 2.44 -10.44 -7.78
C ARG A 260 1.17 -10.15 -6.99
N HIS A 261 0.02 -10.58 -7.50
CA HIS A 261 -1.30 -10.31 -6.92
C HIS A 261 -1.95 -11.58 -6.37
N GLY A 262 -1.18 -12.36 -5.60
CA GLY A 262 -1.62 -13.66 -5.07
C GLY A 262 -2.86 -13.57 -4.20
N LEU A 263 -3.04 -12.45 -3.49
CA LEU A 263 -4.21 -12.20 -2.66
C LEU A 263 -5.52 -12.12 -3.47
N VAL A 264 -5.44 -11.63 -4.71
CA VAL A 264 -6.60 -11.38 -5.57
C VAL A 264 -6.78 -12.46 -6.64
N LEU A 265 -5.69 -12.97 -7.19
CA LEU A 265 -5.65 -13.85 -8.35
C LEU A 265 -5.14 -15.27 -8.05
N GLY A 266 -4.60 -15.53 -6.85
CA GLY A 266 -3.91 -16.79 -6.54
C GLY A 266 -4.81 -18.02 -6.50
N ASP A 267 -6.11 -17.85 -6.23
CA ASP A 267 -7.12 -18.91 -6.21
C ASP A 267 -7.74 -19.20 -7.58
N VAL A 268 -7.42 -18.40 -8.61
CA VAL A 268 -8.07 -18.48 -9.92
C VAL A 268 -7.20 -19.30 -10.88
N SER A 269 -7.80 -20.27 -11.58
CA SER A 269 -7.06 -21.02 -12.60
C SER A 269 -6.70 -20.13 -13.80
N ARG A 270 -5.55 -20.40 -14.43
CA ARG A 270 -5.10 -19.69 -15.65
C ARG A 270 -6.18 -19.64 -16.74
N ASN A 271 -6.85 -20.76 -17.01
CA ASN A 271 -7.94 -20.83 -17.98
C ASN A 271 -9.10 -19.88 -17.63
N ALA A 272 -9.42 -19.75 -16.34
CA ALA A 272 -10.47 -18.83 -15.90
C ALA A 272 -10.04 -17.37 -16.04
N LEU A 273 -8.77 -17.03 -15.81
CA LEU A 273 -8.21 -15.71 -16.06
C LEU A 273 -8.21 -15.36 -17.56
N ASP A 274 -7.77 -16.28 -18.42
CA ASP A 274 -7.79 -16.08 -19.88
C ASP A 274 -9.21 -15.84 -20.42
N GLN A 275 -10.19 -16.61 -19.93
CA GLN A 275 -11.59 -16.38 -20.25
C GLN A 275 -12.09 -15.04 -19.70
N ARG A 276 -11.62 -14.62 -18.54
CA ARG A 276 -11.98 -13.33 -17.94
C ARG A 276 -11.46 -12.16 -18.74
N ILE A 277 -10.19 -12.19 -19.18
CA ILE A 277 -9.59 -11.20 -20.10
C ILE A 277 -10.43 -11.08 -21.37
N LYS A 278 -10.76 -12.21 -22.02
CA LYS A 278 -11.58 -12.22 -23.24
C LYS A 278 -12.95 -11.58 -23.03
N ARG A 279 -13.61 -11.88 -21.91
CA ARG A 279 -14.91 -11.28 -21.55
C ARG A 279 -14.79 -9.79 -21.24
N ALA A 280 -13.72 -9.37 -20.56
CA ALA A 280 -13.54 -7.99 -20.17
C ALA A 280 -13.42 -7.04 -21.38
N ARG A 281 -12.78 -7.51 -22.47
CA ARG A 281 -12.64 -6.73 -23.72
C ARG A 281 -13.94 -6.36 -24.42
N VAL A 282 -15.01 -7.15 -24.22
CA VAL A 282 -16.30 -6.95 -24.90
C VAL A 282 -17.37 -6.37 -23.97
N LYS A 283 -17.10 -6.28 -22.67
CA LYS A 283 -18.02 -5.71 -21.70
C LYS A 283 -17.97 -4.18 -21.76
N SER A 284 -19.11 -3.55 -21.51
CA SER A 284 -19.15 -2.11 -21.23
C SER A 284 -18.44 -1.82 -19.91
N ARG A 285 -17.99 -0.57 -19.74
CA ARG A 285 -17.41 -0.09 -18.48
C ARG A 285 -18.34 -0.34 -17.29
N ASP A 286 -19.63 -0.06 -17.44
CA ASP A 286 -20.63 -0.28 -16.39
C ASP A 286 -20.73 -1.75 -15.95
N ALA A 287 -20.55 -2.69 -16.89
CA ALA A 287 -20.59 -4.13 -16.59
C ALA A 287 -19.32 -4.64 -15.88
N LEU A 288 -18.27 -3.84 -15.82
CA LEU A 288 -17.00 -4.12 -15.14
C LEU A 288 -16.88 -3.38 -13.80
N ARG A 289 -17.79 -2.45 -13.52
CA ARG A 289 -17.82 -1.69 -12.28
C ARG A 289 -18.00 -2.63 -11.09
N ARG A 290 -17.27 -2.34 -10.02
CA ARG A 290 -17.33 -3.08 -8.76
C ARG A 290 -18.73 -2.96 -8.16
N ARG A 291 -19.29 -4.08 -7.71
CA ARG A 291 -20.63 -4.12 -7.07
C ARG A 291 -20.61 -3.91 -5.57
N ARG A 292 -19.44 -4.08 -4.95
CA ARG A 292 -19.23 -4.01 -3.50
C ARG A 292 -18.22 -2.93 -3.19
N VAL A 293 -18.34 -2.34 -2.02
CA VAL A 293 -17.47 -1.27 -1.55
C VAL A 293 -16.06 -1.82 -1.30
N ALA A 294 -15.03 -1.05 -1.65
CA ALA A 294 -13.64 -1.31 -1.32
C ALA A 294 -13.20 -0.48 -0.10
N LEU A 295 -12.07 -0.85 0.52
CA LEU A 295 -11.54 -0.09 1.66
C LEU A 295 -11.27 1.38 1.30
N LEU A 296 -10.72 1.63 0.11
CA LEU A 296 -10.44 2.99 -0.38
C LEU A 296 -11.69 3.88 -0.42
N ASP A 297 -12.85 3.32 -0.77
CA ASP A 297 -14.12 4.05 -0.83
C ASP A 297 -14.55 4.48 0.58
N LEU A 298 -14.49 3.56 1.56
CA LEU A 298 -14.86 3.84 2.95
C LEU A 298 -13.94 4.88 3.59
N LEU A 299 -12.64 4.83 3.29
CA LEU A 299 -11.69 5.84 3.76
C LEU A 299 -12.02 7.22 3.18
N ARG A 300 -12.42 7.29 1.90
CA ARG A 300 -12.80 8.55 1.24
C ARG A 300 -14.04 9.16 1.87
N GLU A 301 -15.06 8.33 2.11
CA GLU A 301 -16.30 8.74 2.78
C GLU A 301 -16.05 9.26 4.20
N SER A 302 -15.23 8.55 4.99
CA SER A 302 -14.87 8.94 6.35
C SER A 302 -14.13 10.28 6.37
N ALA A 303 -13.15 10.48 5.48
CA ALA A 303 -12.42 11.74 5.37
C ALA A 303 -13.33 12.93 5.00
N ALA A 304 -14.29 12.73 4.10
CA ALA A 304 -15.26 13.76 3.72
C ALA A 304 -16.17 14.18 4.90
N VAL A 305 -16.57 13.22 5.75
CA VAL A 305 -17.38 13.50 6.95
C VAL A 305 -16.54 14.17 8.05
N GLY A 306 -15.27 13.78 8.20
CA GLY A 306 -14.34 14.35 9.17
C GLY A 306 -13.93 15.79 8.84
N GLY A 307 -13.82 16.15 7.56
CA GLY A 307 -13.52 17.52 7.13
C GLY A 307 -14.68 18.52 7.26
N ALA A 308 -15.89 18.05 7.60
CA ALA A 308 -17.08 18.88 7.80
C ALA A 308 -17.40 19.15 9.28
N ARG A 309 -16.51 18.76 10.20
CA ARG A 309 -16.58 19.01 11.65
C ARG A 309 -15.39 19.85 12.10
#